data_AF-A0A6V8EIP2-F1
#
_entry.id   AF-A0A6V8EIP2-F1
#
_cell.length_a   1.000
_cell.length_b   1.000
_cell.length_c   1.000
_cell.angle_alpha   90.00
_cell.angle_beta   90.00
_cell.angle_gamma   90.00
#
_symmetry.space_group_name_H-M   'P 1'
#
loop_
_entity.id
_entity.type
_entity.pdbx_description
1 polymer ?
#
loop_
_entity_poly.entity_id
_entity_poly.type
_entity_poly.pdbx_seq_one_letter_code
_entity_poly.pdbx_strand_id
1 'polypeptide(L)'
;MLKKTFMRQYWRIQQSQTLISMGFWITTLTLLMWPYVSWRFESDTEMLAVPMTYWGLGAIAFSVLAVVLIIGWTYDVFLGLWREHLTVVQERNPFTTYKVNAP
;
A
#
# COMPACT_ATOMS: atom_id res chain seq x y z
N MET A 1 32.87 9.81 0.41
CA MET A 1 31.59 10.40 -0.02
C MET A 1 30.57 9.36 -0.50
N LEU A 2 30.99 8.34 -1.26
CA LEU A 2 30.13 7.25 -1.76
C LEU A 2 29.27 6.57 -0.68
N LYS A 3 29.86 6.21 0.47
CA LYS A 3 29.17 5.57 1.61
C LYS A 3 28.00 6.42 2.15
N LYS A 4 28.17 7.75 2.20
CA LYS A 4 27.13 8.67 2.69
C LYS A 4 25.96 8.78 1.71
N THR A 5 26.25 8.80 0.41
CA THR A 5 25.22 8.78 -0.64
C THR A 5 24.47 7.45 -0.65
N PHE A 6 25.18 6.32 -0.50
CA PHE A 6 24.57 5.00 -0.45
C PHE A 6 23.65 4.83 0.75
N MET A 7 24.10 5.20 1.96
CA MET A 7 23.28 5.21 3.17
C MET A 7 22.02 6.07 3.00
N ARG A 8 22.13 7.22 2.31
CA ARG A 8 20.99 8.10 2.04
C ARG A 8 19.98 7.48 1.07
N GLN A 9 20.44 6.75 0.06
CA GLN A 9 19.53 6.05 -0.85
C GLN A 9 18.89 4.84 -0.18
N TYR A 10 19.67 4.07 0.59
CA TYR A 10 19.16 2.95 1.40
C TYR A 10 18.03 3.42 2.32
N TRP A 11 18.21 4.54 3.01
CA TRP A 11 17.17 5.14 3.86
C TRP A 11 15.88 5.47 3.09
N ARG A 12 16.00 6.03 1.88
CA ARG A 12 14.83 6.36 1.05
C ARG A 12 14.08 5.12 0.58
N ILE A 13 14.81 4.06 0.22
CA ILE A 13 14.25 2.78 -0.19
C ILE A 13 13.52 2.12 0.98
N GLN A 14 14.10 2.15 2.17
CA GLN A 14 13.47 1.59 3.36
C GLN A 14 12.15 2.31 3.70
N GLN A 15 12.11 3.63 3.53
CA GLN A 15 10.88 4.39 3.75
C GLN A 15 9.77 4.09 2.72
N SER A 16 10.13 3.77 1.48
CA SER A 16 9.15 3.47 0.41
C SER A 16 8.81 1.98 0.28
N GLN A 17 9.48 1.09 1.02
CA GLN A 17 9.33 -0.36 0.92
C GLN A 17 7.88 -0.81 1.09
N THR A 18 7.13 -0.22 2.03
CA THR A 18 5.73 -0.57 2.30
C THR A 18 4.82 -0.24 1.12
N LEU A 19 4.99 0.93 0.51
CA LEU A 19 4.22 1.35 -0.67
C LEU A 19 4.53 0.47 -1.89
N ILE A 20 5.82 0.16 -2.10
CA ILE A 20 6.26 -0.72 -3.20
C ILE A 20 5.70 -2.14 -3.00
N SER A 21 5.79 -2.67 -1.78
CA SER A 21 5.26 -3.99 -1.46
C SER A 21 3.74 -4.05 -1.62
N MET A 22 3.02 -3.02 -1.19
CA MET A 22 1.56 -2.94 -1.36
C MET A 22 1.19 -2.97 -2.85
N GLY A 23 1.82 -2.12 -3.67
CA GLY A 23 1.60 -2.10 -5.12
C GLY A 23 1.90 -3.45 -5.78
N PHE A 24 3.00 -4.10 -5.39
CA PHE A 24 3.38 -5.43 -5.88
C PHE A 24 2.34 -6.51 -5.51
N TRP A 25 1.82 -6.50 -4.28
CA TRP A 25 0.81 -7.47 -3.87
C TRP A 25 -0.53 -7.26 -4.58
N ILE A 26 -0.93 -6.02 -4.83
CA ILE A 26 -2.17 -5.72 -5.56
C ILE A 26 -2.05 -6.21 -7.01
N THR A 27 -0.94 -5.91 -7.69
CA THR A 27 -0.74 -6.31 -9.08
C THR A 27 -0.63 -7.82 -9.24
N THR A 28 0.11 -8.49 -8.36
CA THR A 28 0.23 -9.96 -8.38
C THR A 28 -1.11 -10.64 -8.13
N LEU A 29 -1.89 -10.20 -7.14
CA LEU A 29 -3.23 -10.74 -6.90
C LEU A 29 -4.17 -10.48 -8.07
N THR A 30 -4.12 -9.29 -8.66
CA THR A 30 -4.95 -8.94 -9.83
C THR A 30 -4.65 -9.86 -11.02
N LEU A 31 -3.37 -10.07 -11.31
CA LEU A 31 -2.94 -10.94 -12.42
C LEU A 31 -3.25 -12.42 -12.16
N LEU A 32 -3.13 -12.88 -10.91
CA LEU A 32 -3.46 -14.24 -10.53
C LEU A 32 -4.97 -14.51 -10.63
N MET A 33 -5.79 -13.50 -10.31
CA MET A 33 -7.25 -13.60 -10.40
C MET A 33 -7.79 -13.49 -11.83
N TRP A 34 -7.10 -12.77 -12.71
CA TRP A 34 -7.53 -12.56 -14.10
C TRP A 34 -7.97 -13.82 -14.86
N PRO A 35 -7.19 -14.92 -14.93
CA PRO A 35 -7.61 -16.13 -15.67
C PRO A 35 -8.91 -16.76 -15.13
N TYR A 36 -9.25 -16.54 -13.87
CA TYR A 36 -10.49 -17.06 -13.27
C TYR A 36 -11.72 -16.20 -13.57
N VAL A 37 -11.53 -14.95 -13.97
CA VAL A 37 -12.61 -13.97 -14.21
C VAL A 37 -12.68 -13.55 -15.68
N SER A 38 -11.66 -13.84 -16.49
CA SER A 38 -11.56 -13.47 -17.91
C SER A 38 -12.78 -13.90 -18.73
N TRP A 39 -13.41 -15.02 -18.38
CA TRP A 39 -14.64 -15.52 -19.03
C TRP A 39 -15.87 -14.61 -18.87
N ARG A 40 -15.85 -13.61 -17.99
CA ARG A 40 -16.91 -12.60 -17.86
C ARG A 40 -16.77 -11.45 -18.86
N PHE A 41 -15.60 -11.29 -19.47
CA PHE A 41 -15.31 -10.14 -20.30
C PHE A 41 -15.12 -10.59 -21.74
N GLU A 42 -16.03 -10.17 -22.62
CA GLU A 42 -15.84 -10.30 -24.06
C GLU A 42 -14.81 -9.26 -24.53
N SER A 43 -13.61 -9.73 -24.87
CA SER A 43 -12.48 -8.88 -25.27
C SER A 43 -12.73 -8.05 -26.53
N ASP A 44 -13.73 -8.44 -27.33
CA ASP A 44 -14.12 -7.79 -28.57
C ASP A 44 -15.03 -6.57 -28.33
N THR A 45 -15.47 -6.36 -27.08
CA THR A 45 -16.24 -5.18 -26.69
C THR A 45 -15.30 -4.08 -26.21
N GLU A 46 -15.34 -2.95 -26.89
CA GLU A 46 -14.66 -1.73 -26.47
C GLU A 46 -15.62 -0.83 -25.72
N MET A 47 -15.23 -0.41 -24.50
CA MET A 47 -15.96 0.61 -23.76
C MET A 47 -15.06 1.84 -23.63
N LEU A 48 -15.54 2.99 -24.15
CA LEU A 48 -14.78 4.24 -24.17
C LEU A 48 -13.43 4.14 -24.91
N ALA A 49 -13.40 3.42 -26.04
CA ALA A 49 -12.19 3.16 -26.84
C ALA A 49 -11.06 2.41 -26.07
N VAL A 50 -11.40 1.76 -24.97
CA VAL A 50 -10.49 0.88 -24.22
C VAL A 50 -11.10 -0.53 -24.19
N PRO A 51 -10.31 -1.58 -24.50
CA PRO A 51 -10.79 -2.96 -24.41
C PRO A 51 -11.34 -3.27 -23.02
N MET A 52 -12.47 -3.99 -22.96
CA MET A 52 -13.14 -4.36 -21.71
C MET A 52 -12.21 -5.14 -20.74
N THR A 53 -11.17 -5.79 -21.26
CA THR A 53 -10.06 -6.41 -20.51
C THR A 53 -9.43 -5.47 -19.48
N TYR A 54 -9.10 -4.23 -19.84
CA TYR A 54 -8.44 -3.29 -18.93
C TYR A 54 -9.38 -2.78 -17.83
N TRP A 55 -10.66 -2.63 -18.16
CA TRP A 55 -11.70 -2.32 -17.18
C TRP A 55 -11.87 -3.47 -16.17
N GLY A 56 -11.85 -4.72 -16.65
CA GLY A 56 -11.89 -5.90 -15.79
C GLY A 56 -10.68 -5.99 -14.85
N LEU A 57 -9.47 -5.77 -15.37
CA LEU A 57 -8.25 -5.72 -14.56
C LEU A 57 -8.30 -4.59 -13.52
N GLY A 58 -8.76 -3.41 -13.90
CA GLY A 58 -8.93 -2.27 -13.00
C GLY A 58 -9.93 -2.55 -11.89
N ALA A 59 -11.07 -3.17 -12.21
CA ALA A 59 -12.10 -3.53 -11.25
C ALA A 59 -11.58 -4.56 -10.21
N ILE A 60 -10.84 -5.57 -10.66
CA ILE A 60 -10.22 -6.55 -9.77
C ILE A 60 -9.21 -5.85 -8.85
N ALA A 61 -8.30 -5.04 -9.39
CA ALA A 61 -7.31 -4.31 -8.59
C ALA A 61 -7.98 -3.42 -7.54
N PHE A 62 -9.05 -2.71 -7.91
CA PHE A 62 -9.81 -1.88 -6.99
C PHE A 62 -10.50 -2.70 -5.89
N SER A 63 -11.11 -3.83 -6.23
CA SER A 63 -11.73 -4.71 -5.24
C SER A 63 -10.74 -5.26 -4.22
N VAL A 64 -9.55 -5.70 -4.67
CA VAL A 64 -8.47 -6.17 -3.78
C VAL A 64 -8.03 -5.05 -2.84
N LEU A 65 -7.82 -3.84 -3.39
CA LEU A 65 -7.51 -2.66 -2.61
C LEU A 65 -8.59 -2.34 -1.55
N ALA A 66 -9.86 -2.37 -1.94
CA ALA A 66 -10.97 -2.12 -1.04
C ALA A 66 -11.01 -3.12 0.10
N VAL A 67 -10.81 -4.41 -0.18
CA VAL A 67 -10.75 -5.46 0.86
C VAL A 67 -9.60 -5.21 1.84
N VAL A 68 -8.40 -4.88 1.35
CA VAL A 68 -7.24 -4.57 2.21
C VAL A 68 -7.54 -3.36 3.11
N LEU A 69 -8.17 -2.31 2.56
CA LEU A 69 -8.56 -1.13 3.34
C LEU A 69 -9.64 -1.44 4.37
N ILE A 70 -10.64 -2.27 4.04
CA ILE A 70 -11.68 -2.71 4.98
C ILE A 70 -11.06 -3.49 6.13
N ILE A 71 -10.12 -4.41 5.84
CA ILE A 71 -9.41 -5.17 6.88
C ILE A 71 -8.61 -4.20 7.76
N GLY A 72 -7.85 -3.28 7.17
CA GLY A 72 -7.09 -2.28 7.92
C GLY A 72 -7.97 -1.40 8.81
N TRP A 73 -9.10 -0.94 8.28
CA TRP A 73 -10.09 -0.16 9.02
C TRP A 73 -10.70 -0.97 10.18
N THR A 74 -11.05 -2.23 9.93
CA THR A 74 -11.55 -3.16 10.95
C THR A 74 -10.51 -3.33 12.06
N TYR A 75 -9.25 -3.56 11.70
CA TYR A 75 -8.14 -3.68 12.66
C TYR A 75 -8.00 -2.43 13.53
N ASP A 76 -8.10 -1.24 12.95
CA ASP A 76 -7.99 0.01 13.69
C ASP A 76 -9.19 0.25 14.64
N VAL A 77 -10.41 0.01 14.15
CA VAL A 77 -11.64 0.24 14.93
C VAL A 77 -11.80 -0.76 16.09
N PHE A 78 -11.51 -2.05 15.87
CA PHE A 78 -11.73 -3.08 16.89
C PHE A 78 -10.60 -3.18 17.90
N LEU A 79 -9.35 -2.97 17.48
CA LEU A 79 -8.19 -3.20 18.34
C LEU A 79 -7.51 -1.90 18.80
N GLY A 80 -7.79 -0.74 18.17
CA GLY A 80 -7.22 0.56 18.57
C GLY A 80 -5.69 0.68 18.48
N LEU A 81 -5.03 -0.33 17.91
CA LEU A 81 -3.57 -0.53 17.88
C LEU A 81 -2.81 0.64 17.25
N TRP A 82 -3.43 1.37 16.33
CA TRP A 82 -2.80 2.50 15.66
C TRP A 82 -2.38 3.60 16.64
N ARG A 83 -3.25 3.94 17.60
CA ARG A 83 -2.99 5.00 18.58
C ARG A 83 -1.85 4.62 19.52
N GLU A 84 -1.84 3.37 19.96
CA GLU A 84 -0.80 2.84 20.84
C GLU A 84 0.53 2.75 20.10
N HIS A 85 0.53 2.29 18.85
CA HIS A 85 1.73 2.23 18.02
C HIS A 85 2.34 3.61 17.77
N LEU A 86 1.53 4.63 17.47
CA LEU A 86 2.00 6.01 17.31
C LEU A 86 2.64 6.55 18.59
N THR A 87 2.06 6.23 19.75
CA THR A 87 2.59 6.65 21.05
C THR A 87 3.97 6.05 21.29
N VAL A 88 4.13 4.74 21.07
CA VAL A 88 5.43 4.06 21.19
C VAL A 88 6.47 4.63 20.21
N VAL A 89 6.08 4.91 18.97
CA VAL A 89 6.98 5.53 17.97
C VAL A 89 7.43 6.92 18.43
N GLN A 90 6.54 7.70 19.04
CA GLN A 90 6.85 9.02 19.57
C GLN A 90 7.78 8.96 20.79
N GLU A 91 7.57 8.01 21.70
CA GLU A 91 8.40 7.80 22.89
C GLU A 91 9.80 7.30 22.54
N ARG A 92 9.93 6.46 21.51
CA ARG A 92 11.22 5.93 21.04
C ARG A 92 12.02 6.93 20.21
N ASN A 93 11.43 8.05 19.82
CA ASN A 93 12.10 9.05 19.00
C ASN A 93 13.06 9.89 19.86
N PRO A 94 14.39 9.83 19.64
CA PRO A 94 15.36 10.56 20.47
C PRO A 94 15.25 12.09 20.33
N PHE A 95 14.48 12.60 19.36
CA PHE A 95 14.30 14.03 19.13
C PHE A 95 13.00 14.60 19.73
N THR A 96 12.12 13.77 20.29
CA THR A 96 10.86 14.25 20.90
C THR A 96 11.07 14.78 22.32
N THR A 97 12.02 14.22 23.09
CA THR A 97 12.40 14.68 24.44
C THR A 97 12.81 16.16 24.46
N TYR A 98 13.52 16.64 23.43
CA TYR A 98 14.00 18.03 23.34
C TYR A 98 12.95 19.05 22.88
N LYS A 99 11.75 18.61 22.48
CA LYS A 99 10.65 19.51 22.09
C LYS A 99 9.65 19.75 23.22
N VAL A 100 9.61 18.86 24.22
CA VAL A 100 8.69 18.94 25.36
C VAL A 100 9.28 19.77 26.50
N ASN A 101 10.61 19.76 26.66
CA ASN A 101 11.33 20.65 27.57
C ASN A 101 12.12 21.68 26.75
N ALA A 102 11.47 22.78 26.37
CA ALA A 102 12.21 23.97 25.99
C ALA A 102 12.95 24.50 27.24
N PRO A 103 14.20 24.99 27.11
CA PRO A 103 14.91 25.62 28.23
C PRO A 103 14.20 26.89 28.73
#